data_AF-A0A2P8ERF4-F1
#
_entry.id   AF-A0A2P8ERF4-F1
#
_cell.length_a   1.000
_cell.length_b   1.000
_cell.length_c   1.000
_cell.angle_alpha   90.00
_cell.angle_beta   90.00
_cell.angle_gamma   90.00
#
_symmetry.space_group_name_H-M   'P 1'
#
loop_
_entity.id
_entity.type
_entity.pdbx_description
1 polymer ?
#
loop_
_entity_poly.entity_id
_entity_poly.type
_entity_poly.pdbx_seq_one_letter_code
_entity_poly.pdbx_strand_id
1 'polypeptide(L)'
;MKYFRMVSVLEGLSYLLILSVTLGFISRDFVSYLGMAHGVLFIVYLMLSLQVSHAKEWPVTVWLLVFLASLVPFAFIAVELFMRKESGESAVRATT
;
A
#
# COMPACT_ATOMS: atom_id res chain seq x y z
N MET A 1 10.53 -7.18 1.11
CA MET A 1 9.11 -7.47 1.41
C MET A 1 8.59 -6.82 2.70
N LYS A 2 9.25 -7.01 3.87
CA LYS A 2 8.73 -6.47 5.16
C LYS A 2 8.49 -4.95 5.15
N TYR A 3 9.45 -4.18 4.63
CA TYR A 3 9.32 -2.71 4.53
C TYR A 3 8.17 -2.27 3.61
N PHE A 4 8.04 -2.84 2.41
CA PHE A 4 6.95 -2.49 1.49
C PHE A 4 5.58 -2.82 2.08
N ARG A 5 5.42 -3.96 2.77
CA ARG A 5 4.16 -4.30 3.48
C ARG A 5 3.81 -3.27 4.55
N MET A 6 4.81 -2.88 5.36
CA MET A 6 4.61 -1.85 6.39
C MET A 6 4.17 -0.52 5.77
N VAL A 7 4.84 -0.08 4.70
CA VAL A 7 4.47 1.15 3.98
C VAL A 7 3.08 1.04 3.35
N SER A 8 2.73 -0.10 2.73
CA SER A 8 1.40 -0.33 2.14
C SER A 8 0.28 -0.22 3.16
N VAL A 9 0.49 -0.74 4.38
CA VAL A 9 -0.50 -0.63 5.46
C VAL A 9 -0.58 0.81 5.97
N LEU A 10 0.57 1.49 6.15
CA LEU A 10 0.58 2.88 6.60
C LEU A 10 -0.07 3.83 5.58
N GLU A 11 0.18 3.62 4.30
CA GLU A 11 -0.43 4.37 3.20
C GLU A 11 -1.95 4.18 3.22
N GLY A 12 -2.44 2.94 3.24
CA GLY A 12 -3.87 2.65 3.33
C GLY A 12 -4.54 3.23 4.59
N LEU A 13 -3.88 3.15 5.76
CA LEU A 13 -4.37 3.77 6.99
C LEU A 13 -4.41 5.30 6.89
N SER A 14 -3.39 5.93 6.29
CA SER A 14 -3.36 7.38 6.09
C SER A 14 -4.49 7.86 5.17
N TYR A 15 -4.89 7.05 4.19
CA TYR A 15 -6.05 7.34 3.37
C TYR A 15 -7.37 7.26 4.17
N LEU A 16 -7.51 6.26 5.04
CA LEU A 16 -8.66 6.18 5.96
C LEU A 16 -8.74 7.36 6.93
N LEU A 17 -7.59 7.91 7.36
CA LEU A 17 -7.58 9.14 8.17
C LEU A 17 -8.11 10.35 7.39
N ILE A 18 -7.74 10.51 6.11
CA ILE A 18 -8.31 11.56 5.25
C ILE A 18 -9.82 11.38 5.07
N LEU A 19 -10.29 10.15 4.86
CA LEU A 19 -11.73 9.87 4.78
C LEU A 19 -12.44 10.20 6.09
N SER A 20 -11.80 9.97 7.24
CA SER A 20 -12.36 10.30 8.55
C SER A 20 -12.57 11.81 8.73
N VAL A 21 -11.71 12.66 8.13
CA VAL A 21 -11.96 14.12 8.06
C VAL A 21 -13.19 14.42 7.20
N THR A 22 -13.35 13.74 6.06
CA THR A 22 -14.48 13.93 5.15
C THR A 22 -15.81 13.52 5.79
N LEU A 23 -15.80 12.43 6.56
CA LEU A 23 -16.97 11.91 7.29
C LEU A 23 -17.29 12.70 8.57
N GLY A 24 -16.43 13.64 8.97
CA GLY A 24 -16.64 14.48 10.16
C GLY A 24 -16.20 13.86 11.49
N PHE A 25 -15.45 12.75 11.47
CA PHE A 25 -14.86 12.16 12.68
C PHE A 25 -13.63 12.93 13.18
N ILE A 26 -12.94 13.66 12.29
CA ILE A 26 -11.75 14.47 12.58
C ILE A 26 -11.99 15.92 12.11
N SER A 27 -11.48 16.91 12.85
CA SER A 27 -11.59 18.32 12.45
C SER A 27 -10.96 18.56 11.07
N ARG A 28 -11.59 19.46 10.29
CA ARG A 28 -11.08 19.91 8.99
C ARG A 28 -9.75 20.64 9.08
N ASP A 29 -9.36 21.16 10.24
CA ASP A 29 -8.08 21.83 10.45
C ASP A 29 -6.88 20.91 10.19
N PHE A 30 -7.07 19.59 10.32
CA PHE A 30 -6.02 18.60 10.08
C PHE A 30 -5.89 18.18 8.61
N VAL A 31 -6.78 18.62 7.72
CA VAL A 31 -6.83 18.15 6.32
C VAL A 31 -5.51 18.38 5.58
N SER A 32 -4.88 19.54 5.77
CA SER A 32 -3.62 19.89 5.11
C SER A 32 -2.47 19.02 5.60
N TYR A 33 -2.38 18.79 6.91
CA TYR A 33 -1.33 17.95 7.49
C TYR A 33 -1.48 16.48 7.08
N LEU A 34 -2.70 15.95 7.16
CA LEU A 34 -3.00 14.56 6.76
C LEU A 34 -2.79 14.36 5.25
N GLY A 35 -3.19 15.33 4.43
CA GLY A 35 -2.99 15.32 2.99
C GLY A 35 -1.50 15.30 2.61
N MET A 36 -0.67 16.16 3.23
CA MET A 36 0.78 16.14 3.00
C MET A 36 1.42 14.83 3.43
N ALA A 37 1.07 14.33 4.63
CA ALA A 37 1.61 13.08 5.15
C ALA A 37 1.25 11.88 4.25
N HIS A 38 -0.02 11.79 3.82
CA HIS A 38 -0.48 10.77 2.88
C HIS A 38 0.23 10.88 1.53
N GLY A 39 0.36 12.09 0.97
CA GLY A 39 1.05 12.30 -0.31
C GLY A 39 2.50 11.80 -0.30
N VAL A 40 3.24 12.07 0.78
CA VAL A 40 4.60 11.55 0.95
C VAL A 40 4.60 10.01 1.05
N LEU A 41 3.69 9.44 1.86
CA LEU A 41 3.55 7.98 1.98
C LEU A 41 3.21 7.32 0.64
N PHE A 42 2.33 7.94 -0.15
CA PHE A 42 1.95 7.47 -1.47
C PHE A 42 3.14 7.43 -2.43
N ILE A 43 3.98 8.47 -2.48
CA ILE A 43 5.20 8.47 -3.31
C ILE A 43 6.16 7.36 -2.89
N VAL A 44 6.41 7.21 -1.58
CA VAL A 44 7.26 6.14 -1.05
C VAL A 44 6.69 4.76 -1.40
N TYR A 45 5.38 4.59 -1.28
CA TYR A 45 4.68 3.39 -1.68
C TYR A 45 4.89 3.08 -3.17
N LEU A 46 4.74 4.06 -4.07
CA LEU A 46 4.96 3.86 -5.50
C LEU A 46 6.39 3.41 -5.80
N MET A 47 7.40 4.08 -5.26
CA MET A 47 8.80 3.72 -5.48
C MET A 47 9.10 2.30 -5.01
N LEU A 48 8.62 1.93 -3.81
CA LEU A 48 8.81 0.59 -3.27
C LEU A 48 8.01 -0.47 -4.05
N SER A 49 6.79 -0.16 -4.49
CA SER A 49 5.97 -1.07 -5.28
C SER A 49 6.63 -1.41 -6.61
N LEU A 50 7.24 -0.42 -7.26
CA LEU A 50 7.97 -0.59 -8.52
C LEU A 50 9.24 -1.42 -8.31
N GLN A 51 10.01 -1.11 -7.26
CA GLN A 51 11.21 -1.87 -6.91
C GLN A 51 10.88 -3.35 -6.60
N VAL A 52 9.79 -3.60 -5.86
CA VAL A 52 9.34 -4.97 -5.55
C VAL A 52 8.83 -5.67 -6.81
N SER A 53 8.05 -4.98 -7.64
CA SER A 53 7.55 -5.51 -8.91
C SER A 53 8.69 -5.97 -9.80
N HIS A 54 9.76 -5.18 -9.92
CA HIS A 54 10.93 -5.55 -10.70
C HIS A 54 11.71 -6.71 -10.07
N ALA A 55 11.93 -6.67 -8.75
CA ALA A 55 12.65 -7.73 -8.03
C ALA A 55 11.92 -9.09 -8.02
N LYS A 56 10.60 -9.07 -8.22
CA LYS A 56 9.75 -10.28 -8.30
C LYS A 56 9.28 -10.60 -9.71
N GLU A 57 9.77 -9.86 -10.71
CA GLU A 57 9.39 -10.02 -12.12
C GLU A 57 7.87 -10.04 -12.34
N TRP A 58 7.14 -9.22 -11.57
CA TRP A 58 5.69 -9.12 -11.72
C TRP A 58 5.35 -8.56 -13.11
N PRO A 59 4.32 -9.10 -13.78
CA PRO A 59 3.83 -8.48 -14.99
C PRO A 59 3.27 -7.08 -14.68
N VAL A 60 3.37 -6.17 -15.64
CA VAL A 60 2.90 -4.78 -15.49
C VAL A 60 1.44 -4.69 -15.05
N THR A 61 0.62 -5.67 -15.43
CA THR A 61 -0.78 -5.79 -15.00
C THR A 61 -0.92 -5.96 -13.48
N VAL A 62 -0.06 -6.77 -12.84
CA VAL A 62 -0.07 -6.98 -11.38
C VAL A 62 0.37 -5.71 -10.67
N TRP A 63 1.44 -5.05 -11.14
CA TRP A 63 1.86 -3.78 -10.58
C TRP A 63 0.77 -2.72 -10.68
N LEU A 64 0.08 -2.65 -11.84
CA LEU A 64 -1.03 -1.72 -12.04
C LEU A 64 -2.22 -2.03 -11.12
N LEU A 65 -2.54 -3.30 -10.88
CA LEU A 65 -3.57 -3.69 -9.92
C LEU A 65 -3.21 -3.27 -8.49
N VAL A 66 -1.94 -3.44 -8.09
CA VAL A 66 -1.44 -3.00 -6.78
C VAL A 66 -1.52 -1.46 -6.66
N PHE A 67 -1.14 -0.73 -7.72
CA PHE A 67 -1.30 0.72 -7.79
C PHE A 67 -2.76 1.17 -7.68
N LEU A 68 -3.68 0.56 -8.44
CA LEU A 68 -5.10 0.91 -8.37
C LEU A 68 -5.69 0.58 -7.00
N ALA A 69 -5.20 -0.47 -6.33
CA ALA A 69 -5.63 -0.83 -5.00
C ALA A 69 -5.25 0.20 -3.91
N SER A 70 -4.22 1.05 -4.11
CA SER A 70 -3.96 2.14 -3.15
C SER A 70 -4.95 3.31 -3.27
N LEU A 71 -5.65 3.44 -4.40
CA LEU A 71 -6.64 4.51 -4.62
C LEU A 71 -8.04 4.17 -4.07
N VAL A 72 -8.28 2.89 -3.79
CA VAL A 72 -9.57 2.38 -3.32
C VAL A 72 -9.52 2.17 -1.80
N PRO A 73 -10.48 2.70 -1.03
CA PRO A 73 -10.51 2.48 0.41
C PRO A 73 -10.55 0.98 0.73
N PHE A 74 -9.82 0.56 1.77
CA PHE A 74 -9.72 -0.84 2.23
C PHE A 74 -9.05 -1.84 1.26
N ALA A 75 -8.78 -1.48 0.01
CA ALA A 75 -8.14 -2.38 -0.95
C ALA A 75 -6.68 -2.72 -0.60
N PHE A 76 -6.03 -1.92 0.26
CA PHE A 76 -4.73 -2.27 0.85
C PHE A 76 -4.75 -3.61 1.64
N ILE A 77 -5.92 -4.04 2.15
CA ILE A 77 -6.08 -5.34 2.82
C ILE A 77 -5.89 -6.48 1.80
N ALA A 78 -6.43 -6.33 0.59
CA ALA A 78 -6.24 -7.30 -0.48
C ALA A 78 -4.77 -7.37 -0.92
N VAL A 79 -4.10 -6.22 -1.01
CA VAL A 79 -2.65 -6.14 -1.29
C VAL A 79 -1.84 -6.85 -0.20
N GLU A 80 -2.17 -6.66 1.08
CA GLU A 80 -1.51 -7.36 2.18
C GLU A 80 -1.71 -8.88 2.12
N LEU A 81 -2.90 -9.36 1.78
CA LEU A 81 -3.17 -10.80 1.59
C LEU A 81 -2.38 -11.37 0.40
N PHE A 82 -2.35 -10.65 -0.72
CA PHE A 82 -1.55 -11.01 -1.90
C PHE A 82 -0.06 -11.11 -1.54
N MET A 83 0.47 -10.11 -0.83
CA MET A 83 1.86 -10.05 -0.37
C MET A 83 2.22 -11.18 0.61
N ARG A 84 1.27 -11.61 1.46
CA ARG A 84 1.44 -12.75 2.37
C ARG A 84 1.58 -14.07 1.60
N LYS A 85 0.73 -14.29 0.60
CA LYS A 85 0.77 -15.48 -0.25
C LYS A 85 2.12 -15.59 -1.00
N GLU A 86 2.56 -14.50 -1.62
CA GLU A 86 3.87 -14.41 -2.29
C GLU A 86 5.06 -14.70 -1.36
N SER A 87 4.97 -14.25 -0.11
CA SER A 87 6.00 -14.52 0.90
C SER A 87 6.03 -16.00 1.32
N GLY A 88 4.87 -16.66 1.38
CA GLY A 88 4.75 -18.09 1.68
C GLY A 88 5.24 -18.99 0.55
N GLU A 89 4.89 -18.68 -0.69
CA GLU A 89 5.33 -19.44 -1.87
C GLU A 89 6.86 -19.36 -2.07
N SER A 90 7.46 -18.19 -1.76
CA SER A 90 8.92 -18.02 -1.80
C SER A 90 9.66 -18.89 -0.75
N ALA A 91 9.04 -19.14 0.41
CA ALA A 91 9.65 -19.97 1.47
C ALA A 91 9.59 -21.46 1.14
N VAL A 92 8.48 -21.91 0.54
CA VAL A 92 8.30 -23.30 0.09
C VAL A 92 9.28 -23.65 -1.04
N ARG A 93 9.45 -22.76 -2.02
CA ARG A 93 10.41 -22.96 -3.12
C ARG A 93 11.89 -23.00 -2.69
N ALA A 94 12.22 -22.42 -1.53
CA ALA A 94 13.59 -22.42 -1.01
C ALA A 94 13.94 -23.70 -0.22
N THR A 95 12.97 -24.58 0.03
CA THR A 95 13.13 -25.83 0.79
C THR A 95 12.97 -27.11 -0.04
N THR A 96 12.67 -26.98 -1.34
CA THR A 96 12.62 -28.05 -2.35
C THR A 96 13.74 -27.90 -3.35
#